data_AF-A0A7V0XVF9-F1
#
_entry.id   AF-A0A7V0XVF9-F1
#
_cell.length_a   1.000
_cell.length_b   1.000
_cell.length_c   1.000
_cell.angle_alpha   90.00
_cell.angle_beta   90.00
_cell.angle_gamma   90.00
#
_symmetry.space_group_name_H-M   'P 1'
#
loop_
_entity.id
_entity.type
_entity.pdbx_description
1 polymer ?
#
loop_
_entity_poly.entity_id
_entity_poly.type
_entity_poly.pdbx_seq_one_letter_code
_entity_poly.pdbx_strand_id
1 'polypeptide(L)'
;MKRYTEIWDPRFKSLLKKHDFTSFAHSQGTIYGLWPDYSLVYFNPGWYEFAEKNGCAPTILKRWELGSNLMDAVIAEPQPFYQNHCRGEKPRHSGGGLSVCK
;
A
#
# COMPACT_ATOMS: atom_id res chain seq x y z
N MET A 1 11.10 19.48 -13.86
CA MET A 1 10.72 18.17 -13.29
C MET A 1 10.75 18.31 -11.77
N LYS A 2 9.60 18.18 -11.09
CA LYS A 2 9.57 18.26 -9.62
C LYS A 2 10.30 17.03 -9.06
N ARG A 3 11.25 17.24 -8.15
CA ARG A 3 11.89 16.13 -7.42
C ARG A 3 11.05 15.85 -6.20
N TYR A 4 10.32 14.75 -6.22
CA TYR A 4 9.59 14.25 -5.07
C TYR A 4 10.54 13.49 -4.14
N THR A 5 10.45 13.78 -2.85
CA THR A 5 11.22 13.08 -1.81
C THR A 5 10.35 11.99 -1.19
N GLU A 6 11.02 10.99 -0.63
CA GLU A 6 10.36 10.00 0.22
C GLU A 6 9.76 10.63 1.49
N ILE A 7 8.64 10.07 1.94
CA ILE A 7 8.00 10.45 3.20
C ILE A 7 7.79 9.18 4.04
N TRP A 8 8.13 9.25 5.32
CA TRP A 8 8.14 8.11 6.23
C TRP A 8 7.44 8.41 7.56
N ASP A 9 6.68 7.45 8.08
CA ASP A 9 6.40 7.35 9.51
C ASP A 9 7.71 6.98 10.25
N PRO A 10 8.16 7.78 11.24
CA PRO A 10 9.40 7.50 11.97
C PRO A 10 9.44 6.12 12.64
N ARG A 11 8.30 5.63 13.13
CA ARG A 11 8.17 4.32 13.77
C ARG A 11 8.37 3.21 12.74
N PHE A 12 7.77 3.36 11.56
CA PHE A 12 7.94 2.40 10.48
C PHE A 12 9.39 2.37 9.97
N LYS A 13 10.00 3.54 9.75
CA LYS A 13 11.42 3.66 9.38
C LYS A 13 12.32 2.98 10.40
N SER A 14 11.96 3.02 11.68
CA SER A 14 12.74 2.38 12.74
C SER A 14 12.76 0.85 12.68
N LEU A 15 11.69 0.22 12.19
CA LEU A 15 11.61 -1.24 12.04
C LEU A 15 12.52 -1.75 10.92
N LEU A 16 12.76 -0.91 9.92
CA LEU A 16 13.51 -1.25 8.72
C LEU A 16 14.99 -0.84 8.78
N LYS A 17 15.52 -0.43 9.95
CA LYS A 17 16.91 0.04 10.14
C LYS A 17 18.00 -0.91 9.62
N LYS A 18 17.70 -2.20 9.45
CA LYS A 18 18.64 -3.21 8.91
C LYS A 18 18.61 -3.32 7.39
N HIS A 19 17.70 -2.62 6.72
CA HIS A 19 17.55 -2.63 5.27
C HIS A 19 18.07 -1.31 4.67
N ASP A 20 18.50 -1.38 3.41
CA ASP A 20 18.95 -0.19 2.67
C ASP A 20 17.74 0.65 2.23
N PHE A 21 17.54 1.81 2.86
CA PHE A 21 16.48 2.76 2.52
C PHE A 21 16.57 3.27 1.08
N THR A 22 17.78 3.40 0.56
CA THR A 22 18.04 3.88 -0.81
C THR A 22 17.38 2.95 -1.83
N SER A 23 17.47 1.64 -1.61
CA SER A 23 16.82 0.64 -2.46
C SER A 23 15.30 0.80 -2.52
N PHE A 24 14.63 1.21 -1.42
CA PHE A 24 13.19 1.44 -1.40
C PHE A 24 12.80 2.72 -2.14
N ALA A 25 13.59 3.77 -2.01
CA ALA A 25 13.34 5.05 -2.67
C ALA A 25 13.41 4.92 -4.21
N HIS A 26 14.29 4.04 -4.70
CA HIS A 26 14.48 3.81 -6.15
C HIS A 26 13.73 2.57 -6.68
N SER A 27 13.05 1.81 -5.83
CA SER A 27 12.31 0.62 -6.23
C SER A 27 11.10 0.99 -7.09
N GLN A 28 10.98 0.35 -8.26
CA GLN A 28 9.76 0.38 -9.08
C GLN A 28 8.68 -0.57 -8.54
N GLY A 29 9.04 -1.50 -7.66
CA GLY A 29 8.13 -2.53 -7.13
C GLY A 29 7.40 -2.14 -5.84
N THR A 30 7.82 -1.08 -5.15
CA THR A 30 7.23 -0.66 -3.87
C THR A 30 7.10 0.85 -3.83
N ILE A 31 5.87 1.35 -4.01
CA ILE A 31 5.59 2.79 -4.06
C ILE A 31 4.99 3.36 -2.76
N TYR A 32 4.44 2.48 -1.91
CA TYR A 32 3.98 2.82 -0.56
C TYR A 32 4.21 1.67 0.42
N GLY A 33 4.18 1.98 1.72
CA GLY A 33 4.18 1.00 2.81
C GLY A 33 2.92 1.09 3.66
N LEU A 34 2.55 -0.01 4.34
CA LEU A 34 1.36 -0.11 5.17
C LEU A 34 1.68 -0.67 6.57
N TRP A 35 0.92 -0.21 7.57
CA TRP A 35 0.73 -0.97 8.81
C TRP A 35 -0.24 -2.14 8.61
N PRO A 36 -0.31 -3.13 9.53
CA PRO A 36 -1.26 -4.25 9.46
C PRO A 36 -2.75 -3.84 9.43
N ASP A 37 -3.07 -2.62 9.87
CA ASP A 37 -4.41 -2.03 9.81
C ASP A 37 -4.69 -1.28 8.50
N TYR A 38 -3.78 -1.37 7.51
CA TYR A 38 -3.83 -0.71 6.21
C TYR A 38 -3.58 0.81 6.23
N SER A 39 -3.09 1.36 7.33
CA SER A 39 -2.66 2.75 7.38
C SER A 39 -1.40 2.97 6.51
N LEU A 40 -1.40 4.00 5.66
CA LEU A 40 -0.25 4.40 4.85
C LEU A 40 0.87 4.98 5.72
N VAL A 41 2.09 4.45 5.58
CA VAL A 41 3.24 4.79 6.46
C VAL A 41 4.51 5.18 5.72
N TYR A 42 4.50 5.01 4.40
CA TYR A 42 5.65 5.31 3.55
C TYR A 42 5.17 5.63 2.15
N PHE A 43 5.80 6.60 1.50
CA PHE A 43 5.69 6.86 0.07
C PHE A 43 7.08 7.07 -0.52
N ASN A 44 7.33 6.46 -1.68
CA ASN A 44 8.51 6.75 -2.49
C ASN A 44 8.18 7.77 -3.60
N PRO A 45 9.17 8.29 -4.35
CA PRO A 45 8.93 9.19 -5.47
C PRO A 45 7.95 8.64 -6.53
N GLY A 46 7.93 7.32 -6.73
CA GLY A 46 7.01 6.62 -7.64
C GLY A 46 5.53 6.82 -7.30
N TRP A 47 5.15 7.07 -6.03
CA TRP A 47 3.78 7.43 -5.66
C TRP A 47 3.32 8.72 -6.32
N TYR A 48 4.19 9.74 -6.32
CA TYR A 48 3.90 11.04 -6.91
C TYR A 48 3.89 10.98 -8.43
N GLU A 49 4.86 10.27 -9.01
CA GLU A 49 4.88 10.02 -10.45
C GLU A 49 3.63 9.27 -10.91
N PHE A 50 3.18 8.28 -10.15
CA PHE A 50 1.94 7.56 -10.43
C PHE A 50 0.73 8.52 -10.42
N ALA A 51 0.62 9.37 -9.41
CA ALA A 51 -0.48 10.34 -9.33
C ALA A 51 -0.48 11.34 -10.49
N GLU A 52 0.70 11.83 -10.90
CA GLU A 52 0.85 12.73 -12.06
C GLU A 52 0.51 12.03 -13.37
N LYS A 53 1.11 10.86 -13.63
CA LYS A 53 0.93 10.10 -14.88
C LYS A 53 -0.52 9.69 -15.12
N ASN A 54 -1.29 9.47 -14.05
CA ASN A 54 -2.71 9.12 -14.13
C ASN A 54 -3.65 10.34 -14.04
N GLY A 55 -3.14 11.57 -14.05
CA GLY A 55 -3.96 12.78 -13.95
C GLY A 55 -4.74 12.89 -12.62
N CYS A 56 -4.31 12.15 -11.60
CA CYS A 56 -4.97 12.10 -10.30
C CYS A 56 -4.39 13.10 -9.29
N ALA A 57 -3.28 13.75 -9.63
CA ALA A 57 -2.76 14.90 -8.90
C ALA A 57 -3.61 16.16 -9.20
N PRO A 58 -3.94 17.00 -8.19
CA PRO A 58 -3.49 16.94 -6.80
C PRO A 58 -4.40 16.12 -5.87
N THR A 59 -5.56 15.65 -6.35
CA THR A 59 -6.61 15.04 -5.52
C THR A 59 -6.12 13.84 -4.72
N ILE A 60 -5.40 12.91 -5.35
CA ILE A 60 -4.85 11.75 -4.64
C ILE A 60 -3.84 12.18 -3.58
N LEU A 61 -2.94 13.10 -3.90
CA LEU A 61 -1.88 13.53 -2.99
C LEU A 61 -2.42 14.27 -1.76
N LYS A 62 -3.56 14.95 -1.89
CA LYS A 62 -4.25 15.63 -0.78
C LYS A 62 -5.13 14.70 0.04
N ARG A 63 -5.71 13.68 -0.59
CA ARG A 63 -6.65 12.75 0.06
C ARG A 63 -5.93 11.60 0.76
N TRP A 64 -4.82 11.14 0.20
CA TRP A 64 -4.10 9.94 0.63
C TRP A 64 -2.74 10.34 1.19
N GLU A 65 -2.77 10.88 2.41
CA GLU A 65 -1.59 11.28 3.17
C GLU A 65 -1.12 10.14 4.08
N LEU A 66 -0.02 10.35 4.80
CA LEU A 66 0.40 9.39 5.83
C LEU A 66 -0.70 9.26 6.89
N GLY A 67 -0.96 8.02 7.30
CA GLY A 67 -2.01 7.66 8.25
C GLY A 67 -3.38 7.41 7.61
N SER A 68 -3.61 7.78 6.35
CA SER A 68 -4.86 7.41 5.66
C SER A 68 -4.97 5.90 5.52
N ASN A 69 -6.18 5.35 5.63
CA ASN A 69 -6.42 3.93 5.53
C ASN A 69 -6.66 3.51 4.08
N LEU A 70 -5.80 2.67 3.50
CA LEU A 70 -5.92 2.25 2.11
C LEU A 70 -7.28 1.60 1.79
N MET A 71 -7.94 0.98 2.77
CA MET A 71 -9.25 0.34 2.56
C MET A 71 -10.36 1.34 2.24
N ASP A 72 -10.20 2.62 2.58
CA ASP A 72 -11.16 3.66 2.21
C ASP A 72 -11.19 3.90 0.68
N ALA A 73 -10.18 3.42 -0.06
CA ALA A 73 -10.12 3.49 -1.52
C ALA A 73 -10.86 2.32 -2.19
N VAL A 74 -11.10 1.26 -1.43
CA VAL A 74 -11.73 0.02 -1.90
C VAL A 74 -13.23 0.17 -1.68
N ILE A 75 -14.03 0.01 -2.75
CA ILE A 75 -15.49 -0.04 -2.64
C ILE A 75 -15.93 -1.15 -1.67
N ALA A 76 -17.06 -0.96 -0.97
CA ALA A 76 -17.42 -1.78 0.19
C ALA A 76 -17.49 -3.29 -0.07
N GLU A 77 -17.96 -3.70 -1.25
CA GLU A 77 -18.19 -5.11 -1.60
C GLU A 77 -16.90 -5.98 -1.54
N PRO A 78 -15.77 -5.58 -2.16
CA PRO A 78 -14.53 -6.34 -2.07
C PRO A 78 -13.73 -6.14 -0.77
N GLN A 79 -14.10 -5.20 0.12
CA GLN A 79 -13.30 -4.96 1.33
C GLN A 79 -13.09 -6.22 2.20
N PRO A 80 -14.13 -7.04 2.49
CA PRO A 80 -13.96 -8.24 3.30
C PRO A 80 -12.98 -9.25 2.67
N PHE A 81 -12.97 -9.36 1.34
CA PHE A 81 -12.03 -10.23 0.62
C PHE A 81 -10.58 -9.78 0.87
N TYR A 82 -10.28 -8.51 0.66
CA TYR A 82 -8.94 -7.97 0.85
C TYR A 82 -8.51 -7.99 2.32
N GLN A 83 -9.43 -7.71 3.25
CA GLN A 83 -9.12 -7.74 4.68
C GLN A 83 -8.69 -9.15 5.13
N ASN A 84 -9.44 -10.18 4.73
CA ASN A 84 -9.12 -11.55 5.10
C ASN A 84 -7.81 -12.01 4.45
N HIS A 85 -7.63 -11.74 3.15
CA HIS A 85 -6.46 -12.22 2.41
C HIS A 85 -5.17 -11.51 2.85
N CYS A 86 -5.21 -10.19 3.03
CA CYS A 86 -4.03 -9.41 3.38
C CYS A 86 -3.64 -9.52 4.86
N ARG A 87 -4.54 -9.94 5.75
CA ARG A 87 -4.21 -10.28 7.16
C ARG A 87 -3.55 -11.66 7.30
N GLY A 88 -3.42 -12.41 6.21
CA GLY A 88 -2.95 -13.79 6.26
C GLY A 88 -3.96 -14.73 6.94
N GLU A 89 -5.21 -14.30 7.09
CA GLU A 89 -6.28 -15.17 7.56
C GLU A 89 -6.60 -16.15 6.43
N LYS A 90 -6.35 -17.44 6.66
CA LYS A 90 -6.75 -18.47 5.72
C LYS A 90 -8.26 -18.33 5.48
N PRO A 91 -8.74 -18.33 4.23
CA PRO A 91 -10.17 -18.34 3.98
C PRO A 91 -10.78 -19.52 4.74
N ARG A 92 -11.77 -19.25 5.60
CA ARG A 92 -12.56 -20.34 6.19
C ARG A 92 -13.27 -20.99 5.02
N HIS A 93 -12.81 -22.16 4.61
CA HIS A 93 -13.51 -22.99 3.66
C HIS A 93 -14.86 -23.38 4.29
N SER A 94 -15.90 -22.59 4.02
CA SER A 94 -17.27 -23.10 4.07
C SER A 94 -17.37 -24.17 2.99
N GLY A 95 -17.64 -25.39 3.42
CA GLY A 95 -17.68 -26.59 2.58
C GLY A 95 -18.40 -26.36 1.25
N GLY A 96 -17.68 -26.62 0.17
CA GLY A 96 -18.14 -26.44 -1.20
C GLY A 96 -16.96 -26.72 -2.11
N GLY A 97 -16.67 -28.01 -2.31
CA GLY A 97 -15.56 -28.46 -3.13
C GLY A 97 -15.71 -27.94 -4.55
N LEU A 98 -14.72 -27.19 -5.01
CA LEU A 98 -14.40 -27.06 -6.42
C LEU A 98 -12.91 -27.34 -6.57
N SER A 99 -12.68 -28.48 -7.23
CA SER A 99 -11.40 -29.04 -7.63
C SER A 99 -10.51 -28.00 -8.32
N VAL A 100 -9.23 -27.98 -7.96
CA VAL A 100 -8.19 -27.33 -8.76
C VAL A 100 -7.26 -28.42 -9.32
N CYS A 101 -6.79 -28.12 -10.54
CA CYS A 101 -5.60 -28.62 -11.22
C CYS A 101 -5.82 -29.76 -12.24
N LYS A 102 -5.77 -29.39 -13.52
CA LYS A 102 -4.60 -29.68 -14.35
C LYS A 102 -4.12 -28.41 -15.02
#